data_AF-A0A9D0BZR7-F1
#
_entry.id   AF-A0A9D0BZR7-F1
#
_cell.length_a   1.000
_cell.length_b   1.000
_cell.length_c   1.000
_cell.angle_alpha   90.00
_cell.angle_beta   90.00
_cell.angle_gamma   90.00
#
_symmetry.space_group_name_H-M   'P 1'
#
loop_
_entity.id
_entity.type
_entity.pdbx_description
1 polymer ?
#
loop_
_entity_poly.entity_id
_entity_poly.type
_entity_poly.pdbx_seq_one_letter_code
_entity_poly.pdbx_strand_id
1 'polypeptide(L)'
;MLVKKLIFLLSVILFSLLTLYGVLIWNNNRDVAPVGKAEIRRSLNAGIDWLQAHRQTILKDANPVLWRMLQESARVSHDARLQSLFKAYEAIYLERRRLGMWRPLFYDNAWSPPRYEEIRNFPYYNKHFLYALNCDRDLEQYPEISEQNDPDFCDRHLLRPACVTHQLMGIRMLQRKKCGDPKKLQQTVAVLQDRIVRQLFYDPRVVDVYLQRVLMLIESGAASRVKPVWLRRVIEAQSEAGGWSNFQPLLPLSGQQSLGFTQRGVGIRKRRDTFHATVQGVLTMSLLSESN
;
A
#
# COMPACT_ATOMS: atom_id res chain seq x y z
N MET A 1 3.94 -8.95 50.73
CA MET A 1 5.14 -8.36 50.08
C MET A 1 5.21 -8.65 48.57
N LEU A 2 4.91 -9.89 48.14
CA LEU A 2 4.93 -10.30 46.71
C LEU A 2 4.04 -9.43 45.80
N VAL A 3 2.79 -9.18 46.22
CA VAL A 3 1.81 -8.38 45.45
C VAL A 3 2.30 -6.97 45.16
N LYS A 4 2.91 -6.29 46.14
CA LYS A 4 3.46 -4.93 45.95
C LYS A 4 4.61 -4.92 44.93
N LYS A 5 5.49 -5.93 44.97
CA LYS A 5 6.60 -6.07 44.00
C LYS A 5 6.08 -6.36 42.58
N LEU A 6 5.05 -7.20 42.46
CA LEU A 6 4.43 -7.50 41.17
C LEU A 6 3.74 -6.27 40.57
N ILE A 7 2.97 -5.53 41.37
CA ILE A 7 2.33 -4.27 40.93
C ILE A 7 3.40 -3.27 40.47
N PHE A 8 4.46 -3.09 41.26
CA PHE A 8 5.56 -2.20 40.90
C PHE A 8 6.20 -2.60 39.55
N LEU A 9 6.50 -3.89 39.35
CA LEU A 9 7.06 -4.39 38.11
C LEU A 9 6.13 -4.15 36.91
N LEU A 10 4.84 -4.45 37.04
CA LEU A 10 3.86 -4.22 35.98
C LEU A 10 3.73 -2.73 35.65
N SER A 11 3.76 -1.85 36.64
CA SER A 11 3.75 -0.40 36.45
C SER A 11 5.00 0.08 35.71
N VAL A 12 6.18 -0.43 36.06
CA VAL A 12 7.44 -0.09 35.37
C VAL A 12 7.39 -0.55 33.91
N ILE A 13 6.92 -1.78 33.64
CA ILE A 13 6.78 -2.30 32.27
C ILE A 13 5.80 -1.43 31.47
N LEU A 14 4.61 -1.15 32.02
CA LEU A 14 3.60 -0.33 31.35
C LEU A 14 4.13 1.08 31.05
N PHE A 15 4.77 1.73 32.03
CA PHE A 15 5.38 3.05 31.84
C PHE A 15 6.46 3.04 30.75
N SER A 16 7.27 1.99 30.70
CA SER A 16 8.32 1.82 29.69
C SER A 16 7.73 1.65 28.28
N LEU A 17 6.66 0.86 28.15
CA LEU A 17 5.95 0.68 26.88
C LEU A 17 5.27 1.96 26.41
N LEU A 18 4.62 2.70 27.31
CA LEU A 18 3.99 3.98 27.00
C LEU A 18 5.03 5.03 26.57
N THR A 19 6.16 5.09 27.27
CA THR A 19 7.26 6.00 26.92
C THR A 19 7.84 5.65 25.55
N LEU A 20 8.12 4.37 25.30
CA LEU A 20 8.62 3.91 24.00
C LEU A 20 7.63 4.22 22.87
N TYR A 21 6.34 3.96 23.08
CA TYR A 21 5.30 4.30 22.10
C TYR A 21 5.22 5.82 21.87
N GLY A 22 5.29 6.63 22.92
CA GLY A 22 5.34 8.09 22.82
C GLY A 22 6.52 8.59 21.98
N VAL A 23 7.71 8.02 22.17
CA VAL A 23 8.90 8.31 21.35
C VAL A 23 8.68 7.91 19.89
N LEU A 24 8.09 6.75 19.63
CA LEU A 24 7.80 6.30 18.26
C LEU A 24 6.79 7.23 17.57
N ILE A 25 5.74 7.67 18.27
CA ILE A 25 4.74 8.61 17.77
C ILE A 25 5.37 9.97 17.50
N TRP A 26 6.18 10.50 18.43
CA TRP A 26 6.89 11.74 18.24
C TRP A 26 7.84 11.67 17.03
N ASN A 27 8.66 10.63 16.93
CA ASN A 27 9.59 10.45 15.81
C ASN A 27 8.86 10.30 14.46
N ASN A 28 7.65 9.76 14.47
CA ASN A 28 6.81 9.62 13.27
C ASN A 28 6.00 10.88 12.93
N ASN A 29 5.96 11.88 13.81
CA ASN A 29 5.16 13.10 13.63
C ASN A 29 5.93 14.41 13.80
N ARG A 30 7.23 14.36 14.11
CA ARG A 30 8.10 15.52 14.23
C ARG A 30 8.20 16.30 12.91
N ASP A 31 8.43 17.59 13.03
CA ASP A 31 8.70 18.43 11.88
C ASP A 31 10.11 18.17 11.34
N VAL A 32 10.20 17.97 10.04
CA VAL A 32 11.46 17.79 9.31
C VAL A 32 11.40 18.57 8.00
N ALA A 33 12.56 18.92 7.46
CA ALA A 33 12.63 19.55 6.16
C ALA A 33 11.98 18.67 5.07
N PRO A 34 11.26 19.27 4.10
CA PRO A 34 10.76 18.58 2.92
C PRO A 34 11.84 17.74 2.23
N VAL A 35 11.43 16.61 1.67
CA VAL A 35 12.33 15.74 0.90
C VAL A 35 12.63 16.40 -0.44
N GLY A 36 13.91 16.51 -0.80
CA GLY A 36 14.33 17.16 -2.04
C GLY A 36 14.03 16.29 -3.28
N LYS A 37 13.78 16.93 -4.43
CA LYS A 37 13.53 16.23 -5.71
C LYS A 37 14.66 15.27 -6.10
N ALA A 38 15.91 15.62 -5.82
CA ALA A 38 17.06 14.76 -6.07
C ALA A 38 17.02 13.47 -5.24
N GLU A 39 16.56 13.54 -4.00
CA GLU A 39 16.43 12.38 -3.11
C GLU A 39 15.31 11.44 -3.59
N ILE A 40 14.16 12.01 -3.98
CA ILE A 40 13.05 11.25 -4.60
C ILE A 40 13.52 10.53 -5.86
N ARG A 41 14.22 11.22 -6.77
CA ARG A 41 14.74 10.63 -8.03
C ARG A 41 15.76 9.51 -7.77
N ARG A 42 16.66 9.70 -6.79
CA ARG A 42 17.60 8.64 -6.39
C ARG A 42 16.87 7.41 -5.87
N SER A 43 15.89 7.60 -4.99
CA SER A 43 15.09 6.49 -4.45
C SER A 43 14.28 5.78 -5.55
N LEU A 44 13.69 6.53 -6.47
CA LEU A 44 13.01 5.99 -7.65
C LEU A 44 13.94 5.10 -8.48
N ASN A 45 15.11 5.62 -8.87
CA ASN A 45 16.06 4.88 -9.69
C ASN A 45 16.54 3.60 -9.01
N ALA A 46 16.88 3.65 -7.73
CA ALA A 46 17.27 2.46 -6.96
C ALA A 46 16.14 1.41 -6.91
N GLY A 47 14.88 1.85 -6.79
CA GLY A 47 13.73 0.96 -6.84
C GLY A 47 13.54 0.30 -8.20
N ILE A 48 13.73 1.04 -9.29
CA ILE A 48 13.65 0.52 -10.66
C ILE A 48 14.79 -0.48 -10.90
N ASP A 49 16.00 -0.18 -10.45
CA ASP A 49 17.15 -1.09 -10.56
C ASP A 49 16.93 -2.39 -9.80
N TRP A 50 16.36 -2.31 -8.59
CA TRP A 50 15.96 -3.51 -7.85
C TRP A 50 14.95 -4.36 -8.63
N LEU A 51 13.93 -3.73 -9.25
CA LEU A 51 12.94 -4.45 -10.07
C LEU A 51 13.58 -5.14 -11.28
N GLN A 52 14.56 -4.50 -11.93
CA GLN A 52 15.29 -5.12 -13.05
C GLN A 52 16.15 -6.30 -12.59
N ALA A 53 16.91 -6.13 -11.49
CA ALA A 53 17.73 -7.18 -10.92
C ALA A 53 16.91 -8.42 -10.49
N HIS A 54 15.64 -8.23 -10.13
CA HIS A 54 14.73 -9.30 -9.69
C HIS A 54 13.68 -9.69 -10.74
N ARG A 55 13.83 -9.24 -11.99
CA ARG A 55 12.85 -9.39 -13.08
C ARG A 55 12.28 -10.80 -13.21
N GLN A 56 13.14 -11.84 -13.21
CA GLN A 56 12.71 -13.23 -13.41
C GLN A 56 11.83 -13.76 -12.28
N THR A 57 12.12 -13.35 -11.03
CA THR A 57 11.30 -13.75 -9.87
C THR A 57 9.98 -12.98 -9.86
N ILE A 58 10.03 -11.69 -10.18
CA ILE A 58 8.84 -10.81 -10.21
C ILE A 58 7.84 -11.29 -11.27
N LEU A 59 8.31 -11.67 -12.46
CA LEU A 59 7.45 -12.15 -13.56
C LEU A 59 6.65 -13.43 -13.22
N LYS A 60 6.92 -14.10 -12.09
CA LYS A 60 6.13 -15.25 -11.61
C LYS A 60 4.96 -14.82 -10.72
N ASP A 61 4.95 -13.59 -10.21
CA ASP A 61 3.86 -13.06 -9.41
C ASP A 61 2.70 -12.64 -10.31
N ALA A 62 1.53 -13.27 -10.14
CA ALA A 62 0.36 -13.02 -10.97
C ALA A 62 -0.56 -11.92 -10.41
N ASN A 63 -0.20 -11.23 -9.32
CA ASN A 63 -1.07 -10.24 -8.68
C ASN A 63 -1.29 -9.00 -9.59
N PRO A 64 -2.48 -8.83 -10.17
CA PRO A 64 -2.71 -7.81 -11.20
C PRO A 64 -2.67 -6.39 -10.64
N VAL A 65 -3.00 -6.19 -9.35
CA VAL A 65 -2.97 -4.87 -8.72
C VAL A 65 -1.54 -4.33 -8.61
N LEU A 66 -0.57 -5.20 -8.30
CA LEU A 66 0.85 -4.83 -8.28
C LEU A 66 1.36 -4.47 -9.67
N TRP A 67 0.97 -5.24 -10.68
CA TRP A 67 1.33 -4.95 -12.07
C TRP A 67 0.68 -3.67 -12.58
N ARG A 68 -0.51 -3.32 -12.11
CA ARG A 68 -1.11 -2.01 -12.40
C ARG A 68 -0.30 -0.87 -11.81
N MET A 69 0.22 -1.02 -10.59
CA MET A 69 1.13 -0.03 -10.00
C MET A 69 2.41 0.14 -10.82
N LEU A 70 2.98 -0.97 -11.32
CA LEU A 70 4.15 -0.93 -12.21
C LEU A 70 3.84 -0.24 -13.54
N GLN A 71 2.71 -0.57 -14.17
CA GLN A 71 2.25 0.08 -15.40
C GLN A 71 2.06 1.58 -15.20
N GLU A 72 1.44 1.99 -14.09
CA GLU A 72 1.25 3.41 -13.78
C GLU A 72 2.59 4.12 -13.53
N SER A 73 3.51 3.46 -12.84
CA SER A 73 4.88 3.99 -12.64
C SER A 73 5.58 4.20 -13.99
N ALA A 74 5.49 3.23 -14.89
CA ALA A 74 6.05 3.31 -16.25
C ALA A 74 5.42 4.44 -17.08
N ARG A 75 4.12 4.67 -16.92
CA ARG A 75 3.36 5.73 -17.61
C ARG A 75 3.77 7.11 -17.12
N VAL A 76 3.88 7.29 -15.80
CA VAL A 76 4.15 8.58 -15.16
C VAL A 76 5.63 8.97 -15.29
N SER A 77 6.55 8.03 -15.05
CA SER A 77 8.00 8.31 -15.12
C SER A 77 8.59 8.26 -16.53
N HIS A 78 7.84 7.73 -17.51
CA HIS A 78 8.33 7.41 -18.85
C HIS A 78 9.59 6.51 -18.89
N ASP A 79 9.84 5.73 -17.83
CA ASP A 79 11.03 4.88 -17.73
C ASP A 79 10.91 3.61 -18.62
N ALA A 80 11.81 3.49 -19.60
CA ALA A 80 11.83 2.38 -20.55
C ALA A 80 12.06 1.00 -19.90
N ARG A 81 12.76 0.94 -18.77
CA ARG A 81 13.01 -0.33 -18.04
C ARG A 81 11.71 -0.84 -17.42
N LEU A 82 10.90 0.06 -16.85
CA LEU A 82 9.57 -0.29 -16.33
C LEU A 82 8.59 -0.68 -17.46
N GLN A 83 8.59 0.05 -18.57
CA GLN A 83 7.77 -0.30 -19.75
C GLN A 83 8.13 -1.69 -20.29
N SER A 84 9.41 -1.99 -20.44
CA SER A 84 9.90 -3.31 -20.85
C SER A 84 9.50 -4.42 -19.88
N LEU A 85 9.53 -4.15 -18.58
CA LEU A 85 9.12 -5.12 -17.55
C LEU A 85 7.61 -5.39 -17.62
N PHE A 86 6.79 -4.35 -17.76
CA PHE A 86 5.34 -4.50 -17.93
C PHE A 86 4.99 -5.27 -19.22
N LYS A 87 5.65 -4.97 -20.35
CA LYS A 87 5.41 -5.67 -21.62
C LYS A 87 5.65 -7.18 -21.51
N ALA A 88 6.64 -7.60 -20.72
CA ALA A 88 6.86 -9.03 -20.48
C ALA A 88 5.74 -9.67 -19.64
N TYR A 89 5.19 -8.96 -18.64
CA TYR A 89 4.01 -9.42 -17.92
C TYR A 89 2.79 -9.53 -18.83
N GLU A 90 2.55 -8.51 -19.66
CA GLU A 90 1.45 -8.47 -20.63
C GLU A 90 1.46 -9.69 -21.56
N ALA A 91 2.62 -10.02 -22.14
CA ALA A 91 2.79 -11.18 -23.02
C ALA A 91 2.52 -12.53 -22.33
N ILE A 92 2.83 -12.65 -21.03
CA ILE A 92 2.64 -13.90 -20.27
C ILE A 92 1.18 -14.05 -19.82
N TYR A 93 0.58 -12.99 -19.27
CA TYR A 93 -0.66 -13.07 -18.51
C TYR A 93 -1.87 -12.43 -19.20
N LEU A 94 -1.69 -11.37 -19.99
CA LEU A 94 -2.80 -10.58 -20.55
C LEU A 94 -3.12 -10.94 -22.00
N GLU A 95 -2.11 -11.16 -22.83
CA GLU A 95 -2.31 -11.53 -24.25
C GLU A 95 -2.84 -12.95 -24.41
N ARG A 96 -2.34 -13.90 -23.60
CA ARG A 96 -2.76 -15.31 -23.61
C ARG A 96 -4.15 -15.52 -23.00
N ARG A 97 -4.61 -14.59 -22.15
CA ARG A 97 -5.91 -14.65 -21.47
C ARG A 97 -6.74 -13.41 -21.82
N ARG A 98 -7.12 -13.29 -23.10
CA ARG A 98 -7.92 -12.17 -23.63
C ARG A 98 -9.21 -11.89 -22.84
N LEU A 99 -9.71 -12.86 -22.07
CA LEU A 99 -10.91 -12.80 -21.23
C LEU A 99 -10.64 -12.78 -19.72
N GLY A 100 -9.44 -12.39 -19.27
CA GLY A 100 -9.17 -12.30 -17.84
C GLY A 100 -10.00 -11.22 -17.16
N MET A 101 -10.70 -11.56 -16.06
CA MET A 101 -11.53 -10.62 -15.26
C MET A 101 -10.82 -9.35 -14.79
N TRP A 102 -9.47 -9.37 -14.75
CA TRP A 102 -8.63 -8.23 -14.38
C TRP A 102 -8.21 -7.35 -15.56
N ARG A 103 -8.55 -7.72 -16.80
CA ARG A 103 -8.22 -6.93 -18.00
C ARG A 103 -8.71 -5.47 -17.93
N PRO A 104 -9.91 -5.15 -17.39
CA PRO A 104 -10.37 -3.77 -17.21
C PRO A 104 -9.48 -2.90 -16.30
N LEU A 105 -8.58 -3.51 -15.51
CA LEU A 105 -7.60 -2.79 -14.70
C LEU A 105 -6.51 -2.13 -15.55
N PHE A 106 -6.15 -2.74 -16.68
CA PHE A 106 -5.01 -2.33 -17.52
C PHE A 106 -5.42 -1.55 -18.76
N TYR A 107 -6.66 -1.72 -19.22
CA TYR A 107 -7.19 -1.08 -20.42
C TYR A 107 -8.53 -0.42 -20.13
N ASP A 108 -8.66 0.88 -20.41
CA ASP A 108 -9.83 1.66 -20.03
C ASP A 108 -11.13 1.15 -20.68
N ASN A 109 -11.04 0.66 -21.92
CA ASN A 109 -12.18 0.17 -22.71
C ASN A 109 -12.39 -1.35 -22.61
N ALA A 110 -11.67 -2.05 -21.72
CA ALA A 110 -11.93 -3.46 -21.50
C ALA A 110 -13.09 -3.64 -20.52
N TRP A 111 -13.98 -4.58 -20.85
CA TRP A 111 -15.10 -5.01 -20.02
C TRP A 111 -15.06 -6.54 -19.92
N SER A 112 -15.06 -7.05 -18.69
CA SER A 112 -14.96 -8.49 -18.40
C SER A 112 -15.52 -8.76 -17.00
N PRO A 113 -16.84 -8.56 -16.79
CA PRO A 113 -17.45 -8.78 -15.49
C PRO A 113 -17.33 -10.25 -15.09
N PRO A 114 -16.80 -10.56 -13.89
CA PRO A 114 -16.81 -11.91 -13.37
C PRO A 114 -18.20 -12.25 -12.81
N ARG A 115 -18.58 -13.53 -12.86
CA ARG A 115 -19.71 -13.99 -12.07
C ARG A 115 -19.31 -14.07 -10.60
N TYR A 116 -20.25 -13.82 -9.69
CA TYR A 116 -19.96 -13.86 -8.25
C TYR A 116 -19.36 -15.22 -7.82
N GLU A 117 -19.83 -16.32 -8.40
CA GLU A 117 -19.35 -17.68 -8.11
C GLU A 117 -17.85 -17.84 -8.40
N GLU A 118 -17.32 -17.14 -9.40
CA GLU A 118 -15.92 -17.18 -9.81
C GLU A 118 -15.01 -16.44 -8.82
N ILE A 119 -15.58 -15.47 -8.09
CA ILE A 119 -14.86 -14.59 -7.17
C ILE A 119 -15.28 -14.77 -5.71
N ARG A 120 -16.19 -15.69 -5.40
CA ARG A 120 -16.75 -15.88 -4.05
C ARG A 120 -15.70 -16.11 -2.97
N ASN A 121 -14.61 -16.78 -3.35
CA ASN A 121 -13.49 -17.14 -2.47
C ASN A 121 -12.36 -16.10 -2.48
N PHE A 122 -12.49 -15.02 -3.26
CA PHE A 122 -11.49 -13.97 -3.27
C PHE A 122 -11.55 -13.17 -1.96
N PRO A 123 -10.43 -12.56 -1.54
CA PRO A 123 -10.47 -11.56 -0.49
C PRO A 123 -11.50 -10.47 -0.79
N TYR A 124 -12.19 -9.98 0.25
CA TYR A 124 -13.26 -8.97 0.14
C TYR A 124 -12.89 -7.78 -0.76
N TYR A 125 -11.66 -7.26 -0.63
CA TYR A 125 -11.20 -6.11 -1.41
C TYR A 125 -11.04 -6.44 -2.90
N ASN A 126 -10.63 -7.66 -3.26
CA ASN A 126 -10.54 -8.06 -4.66
C ASN A 126 -11.93 -8.14 -5.31
N LYS A 127 -12.95 -8.57 -4.55
CA LYS A 127 -14.34 -8.56 -5.04
C LYS A 127 -14.80 -7.13 -5.34
N HIS A 128 -14.51 -6.19 -4.43
CA HIS A 128 -14.82 -4.76 -4.62
C HIS A 128 -14.04 -4.14 -5.78
N PHE A 129 -12.77 -4.49 -5.98
CA PHE A 129 -12.00 -4.03 -7.14
C PHE A 129 -12.62 -4.51 -8.45
N LEU A 130 -13.00 -5.78 -8.54
CA LEU A 130 -13.62 -6.33 -9.75
C LEU A 130 -14.99 -5.71 -10.05
N TYR A 131 -15.79 -5.48 -9.01
CA TYR A 131 -17.00 -4.66 -9.10
C TYR A 131 -16.68 -3.25 -9.61
N ALA A 132 -15.73 -2.55 -8.99
CA ALA A 132 -15.38 -1.17 -9.31
C ALA A 132 -14.85 -1.00 -10.74
N LEU A 133 -14.13 -2.01 -11.24
CA LEU A 133 -13.56 -2.01 -12.58
C LEU A 133 -14.58 -2.26 -13.70
N ASN A 134 -15.68 -2.96 -13.40
CA ASN A 134 -16.71 -3.33 -14.38
C ASN A 134 -18.05 -2.59 -14.18
N CYS A 135 -18.22 -1.93 -13.04
CA CYS A 135 -19.45 -1.23 -12.65
C CYS A 135 -20.68 -2.13 -12.67
N ASP A 136 -20.44 -3.37 -12.24
CA ASP A 136 -21.36 -4.48 -12.37
C ASP A 136 -22.44 -4.42 -11.29
N ARG A 137 -23.70 -4.19 -11.70
CA ARG A 137 -24.85 -4.12 -10.80
C ARG A 137 -25.20 -5.49 -10.20
N ASP A 138 -24.89 -6.58 -10.87
CA ASP A 138 -25.13 -7.93 -10.34
C ASP A 138 -24.16 -8.25 -9.21
N LEU A 139 -22.93 -7.71 -9.24
CA LEU A 139 -22.00 -7.82 -8.12
C LEU A 139 -22.38 -6.90 -6.95
N GLU A 140 -23.04 -5.78 -7.22
CA GLU A 140 -23.45 -4.82 -6.18
C GLU A 140 -24.49 -5.39 -5.20
N GLN A 141 -25.29 -6.37 -5.62
CA GLN A 141 -26.30 -6.98 -4.75
C GLN A 141 -25.72 -7.75 -3.56
N TYR A 142 -24.43 -8.10 -3.59
CA TYR A 142 -23.77 -8.83 -2.52
C TYR A 142 -23.25 -7.85 -1.44
N PRO A 143 -23.71 -7.95 -0.18
CA PRO A 143 -23.36 -6.99 0.87
C PRO A 143 -21.86 -6.82 1.07
N GLU A 144 -21.05 -7.89 0.97
CA GLU A 144 -19.61 -7.76 1.15
C GLU A 144 -18.92 -6.93 0.06
N ILE A 145 -19.58 -6.67 -1.07
CA ILE A 145 -19.11 -5.81 -2.15
C ILE A 145 -19.68 -4.40 -1.97
N SER A 146 -21.00 -4.24 -1.89
CA SER A 146 -21.64 -2.92 -1.84
C SER A 146 -21.37 -2.16 -0.55
N GLU A 147 -21.25 -2.84 0.60
CA GLU A 147 -20.93 -2.18 1.86
C GLU A 147 -19.55 -1.51 1.84
N GLN A 148 -18.62 -1.93 0.96
CA GLN A 148 -17.32 -1.27 0.81
C GLN A 148 -17.44 0.13 0.17
N ASN A 149 -18.60 0.50 -0.38
CA ASN A 149 -18.87 1.87 -0.83
C ASN A 149 -19.20 2.83 0.33
N ASP A 150 -19.47 2.30 1.51
CA ASP A 150 -19.74 3.06 2.73
C ASP A 150 -18.43 3.43 3.45
N PRO A 151 -18.15 4.73 3.72
CA PRO A 151 -16.91 5.14 4.40
C PRO A 151 -16.67 4.49 5.78
N ASP A 152 -17.71 3.98 6.43
CA ASP A 152 -17.64 3.35 7.76
C ASP A 152 -17.45 1.83 7.70
N PHE A 153 -17.36 1.23 6.49
CA PHE A 153 -17.11 -0.21 6.30
C PHE A 153 -15.98 -0.77 7.17
N CYS A 154 -14.86 -0.05 7.27
CA CYS A 154 -13.69 -0.50 8.01
C CYS A 154 -13.83 -0.43 9.53
N ASP A 155 -14.86 0.22 10.07
CA ASP A 155 -15.10 0.30 11.53
C ASP A 155 -15.51 -1.06 12.09
N ARG A 156 -16.12 -1.91 11.25
CA ARG A 156 -16.43 -3.31 11.55
C ARG A 156 -15.24 -4.25 11.31
N HIS A 157 -14.09 -3.72 10.90
CA HIS A 157 -12.93 -4.49 10.43
C HIS A 157 -11.59 -4.02 11.02
N LEU A 158 -11.59 -3.64 12.30
CA LEU A 158 -10.45 -3.01 13.00
C LEU A 158 -9.14 -3.83 12.97
N LEU A 159 -9.23 -5.15 12.84
CA LEU A 159 -8.07 -6.04 12.78
C LEU A 159 -7.44 -6.18 11.38
N ARG A 160 -8.01 -5.50 10.36
CA ARG A 160 -7.50 -5.51 8.98
C ARG A 160 -6.71 -4.22 8.74
N PRO A 161 -5.38 -4.21 8.91
CA PRO A 161 -4.60 -2.96 8.92
C PRO A 161 -4.66 -2.19 7.59
N ALA A 162 -4.87 -2.90 6.48
CA ALA A 162 -4.97 -2.35 5.12
C ALA A 162 -6.43 -2.13 4.66
N CYS A 163 -7.43 -2.22 5.55
CA CYS A 163 -8.84 -2.08 5.14
C CYS A 163 -9.11 -0.73 4.47
N VAL A 164 -8.74 0.37 5.14
CA VAL A 164 -9.01 1.73 4.64
C VAL A 164 -8.26 2.01 3.33
N THR A 165 -7.01 1.51 3.19
CA THR A 165 -6.23 1.68 1.96
C THR A 165 -6.81 0.89 0.80
N HIS A 166 -7.19 -0.37 1.02
CA HIS A 166 -7.86 -1.17 0.01
C HIS A 166 -9.21 -0.57 -0.37
N GLN A 167 -10.02 -0.16 0.61
CA GLN A 167 -11.30 0.49 0.34
C GLN A 167 -11.12 1.74 -0.53
N LEU A 168 -10.17 2.62 -0.17
CA LEU A 168 -9.88 3.82 -0.95
C LEU A 168 -9.45 3.47 -2.37
N MET A 169 -8.63 2.43 -2.56
CA MET A 169 -8.23 1.96 -3.88
C MET A 169 -9.43 1.55 -4.74
N GLY A 170 -10.40 0.81 -4.18
CA GLY A 170 -11.62 0.43 -4.89
C GLY A 170 -12.51 1.63 -5.23
N ILE A 171 -12.67 2.59 -4.30
CA ILE A 171 -13.39 3.84 -4.54
C ILE A 171 -12.72 4.66 -5.66
N ARG A 172 -11.38 4.70 -5.70
CA ARG A 172 -10.63 5.36 -6.77
C ARG A 172 -10.82 4.68 -8.12
N MET A 173 -10.94 3.35 -8.15
CA MET A 173 -11.31 2.62 -9.37
C MET A 173 -12.72 3.00 -9.86
N LEU A 174 -13.72 3.10 -8.97
CA LEU A 174 -15.06 3.58 -9.32
C LEU A 174 -15.02 4.99 -9.92
N GLN A 175 -14.26 5.92 -9.31
CA GLN A 175 -14.11 7.27 -9.85
C GLN A 175 -13.49 7.28 -11.25
N ARG A 176 -12.44 6.48 -11.49
CA ARG A 176 -11.79 6.38 -12.81
C ARG A 176 -12.72 5.78 -13.87
N LYS A 177 -13.55 4.80 -13.48
CA LYS A 177 -14.56 4.18 -14.37
C LYS A 177 -15.86 4.99 -14.46
N LYS A 178 -15.98 6.11 -13.73
CA LYS A 178 -17.16 7.00 -13.70
C LYS A 178 -18.43 6.29 -13.25
N CYS A 179 -18.31 5.44 -12.23
CA CYS A 179 -19.41 4.62 -11.74
C CYS A 179 -19.89 5.07 -10.37
N GLY A 180 -21.19 4.96 -10.10
CA GLY A 180 -21.80 5.47 -8.88
C GLY A 180 -22.01 7.00 -8.89
N ASP A 181 -22.42 7.55 -7.74
CA ASP A 181 -22.63 8.98 -7.57
C ASP A 181 -21.29 9.71 -7.36
N PRO A 182 -20.88 10.65 -8.24
CA PRO A 182 -19.59 11.32 -8.12
C PRO A 182 -19.40 12.12 -6.83
N LYS A 183 -20.47 12.75 -6.31
CA LYS A 183 -20.41 13.53 -5.07
C LYS A 183 -20.23 12.62 -3.87
N LYS A 184 -20.99 11.52 -3.81
CA LYS A 184 -20.87 10.51 -2.75
C LYS A 184 -19.47 9.90 -2.75
N LEU A 185 -18.94 9.52 -3.92
CA LEU A 185 -17.58 8.97 -4.01
C LEU A 185 -16.52 9.98 -3.56
N GLN A 186 -16.66 11.26 -3.93
CA GLN A 186 -15.74 12.30 -3.48
C GLN A 186 -15.77 12.47 -1.96
N GLN A 187 -16.96 12.45 -1.34
CA GLN A 187 -17.10 12.48 0.11
C GLN A 187 -16.46 11.26 0.77
N THR A 188 -16.71 10.05 0.23
CA THR A 188 -16.09 8.81 0.72
C THR A 188 -14.57 8.90 0.62
N VAL A 189 -14.00 9.40 -0.48
CA VAL A 189 -12.55 9.62 -0.62
C VAL A 189 -12.02 10.53 0.48
N ALA A 190 -12.67 11.66 0.76
CA ALA A 190 -12.23 12.59 1.79
C ALA A 190 -12.21 11.94 3.20
N VAL A 191 -13.25 11.18 3.54
CA VAL A 191 -13.32 10.45 4.82
C VAL A 191 -12.23 9.39 4.93
N LEU A 192 -11.98 8.63 3.86
CA LEU A 192 -10.93 7.61 3.84
C LEU A 192 -9.52 8.23 3.91
N GLN A 193 -9.29 9.38 3.27
CA GLN A 193 -8.05 10.14 3.40
C GLN A 193 -7.83 10.60 4.85
N ASP A 194 -8.86 11.12 5.54
CA ASP A 194 -8.78 11.49 6.96
C ASP A 194 -8.42 10.30 7.84
N ARG A 195 -9.04 9.14 7.58
CA ARG A 195 -8.75 7.89 8.29
C ARG A 195 -7.31 7.44 8.05
N ILE A 196 -6.81 7.53 6.82
CA ILE A 196 -5.40 7.20 6.51
C ILE A 196 -4.45 8.15 7.24
N VAL A 197 -4.72 9.45 7.27
CA VAL A 197 -3.91 10.43 8.02
C VAL A 197 -3.85 10.08 9.51
N ARG A 198 -4.99 9.72 10.13
CA ARG A 198 -5.03 9.25 11.52
C ARG A 198 -4.24 7.94 11.70
N GLN A 199 -4.38 7.00 10.78
CA GLN A 199 -3.61 5.75 10.84
C GLN A 199 -2.11 6.00 10.72
N LEU A 200 -1.66 6.87 9.82
CA LEU A 200 -0.25 7.26 9.72
C LEU A 200 0.23 7.99 10.96
N PHE A 201 -0.62 8.78 11.63
CA PHE A 201 -0.27 9.45 12.88
C PHE A 201 -0.01 8.44 14.01
N TYR A 202 -0.90 7.47 14.21
CA TYR A 202 -0.88 6.53 15.36
C TYR A 202 -0.13 5.21 15.13
N ASP A 203 0.14 4.84 13.87
CA ASP A 203 0.87 3.62 13.50
C ASP A 203 2.25 3.98 12.91
N PRO A 204 3.30 4.06 13.75
CA PRO A 204 4.64 4.49 13.33
C PRO A 204 5.45 3.41 12.59
N ARG A 205 4.88 2.20 12.41
CA ARG A 205 5.57 1.04 11.84
C ARG A 205 5.68 1.20 10.33
N VAL A 206 6.91 1.33 9.82
CA VAL A 206 7.20 1.48 8.38
C VAL A 206 7.31 0.10 7.74
N VAL A 207 6.16 -0.59 7.70
CA VAL A 207 5.98 -1.84 6.96
C VAL A 207 5.11 -1.59 5.74
N ASP A 208 4.80 -2.62 4.97
CA ASP A 208 4.00 -2.57 3.75
C ASP A 208 2.75 -1.64 3.82
N VAL A 209 1.93 -1.73 4.87
CA VAL A 209 0.73 -0.89 4.99
C VAL A 209 1.04 0.62 5.14
N TYR A 210 2.21 0.97 5.67
CA TYR A 210 2.64 2.37 5.76
C TYR A 210 2.90 2.95 4.36
N LEU A 211 3.58 2.18 3.50
CA LEU A 211 3.82 2.57 2.11
C LEU A 211 2.50 2.71 1.36
N GLN A 212 1.58 1.75 1.52
CA GLN A 212 0.24 1.83 0.92
C GLN A 212 -0.52 3.09 1.35
N ARG A 213 -0.46 3.47 2.63
CA ARG A 213 -1.12 4.67 3.16
C ARG A 213 -0.58 5.94 2.53
N VAL A 214 0.75 6.09 2.49
CA VAL A 214 1.41 7.24 1.84
C VAL A 214 1.08 7.28 0.35
N LEU A 215 1.21 6.15 -0.33
CA LEU A 215 0.85 6.00 -1.75
C LEU A 215 -0.59 6.43 -2.02
N MET A 216 -1.54 5.92 -1.23
CA MET A 216 -2.96 6.20 -1.47
C MET A 216 -3.33 7.65 -1.17
N LEU A 217 -2.66 8.35 -0.23
CA LEU A 217 -2.84 9.80 -0.08
C LEU A 217 -2.37 10.55 -1.32
N ILE A 218 -1.21 10.18 -1.88
CA ILE A 218 -0.66 10.85 -3.06
C ILE A 218 -1.53 10.56 -4.30
N GLU A 219 -1.83 9.30 -4.57
CA GLU A 219 -2.62 8.88 -5.74
C GLU A 219 -4.03 9.47 -5.73
N SER A 220 -4.65 9.60 -4.54
CA SER A 220 -6.01 10.15 -4.41
C SER A 220 -6.06 11.69 -4.39
N GLY A 221 -4.95 12.37 -4.65
CA GLY A 221 -4.89 13.84 -4.74
C GLY A 221 -4.73 14.56 -3.40
N ALA A 222 -4.40 13.85 -2.33
CA ALA A 222 -4.13 14.38 -0.98
C ALA A 222 -2.63 14.44 -0.66
N ALA A 223 -1.77 14.61 -1.67
CA ALA A 223 -0.32 14.69 -1.48
C ALA A 223 0.11 15.78 -0.49
N SER A 224 -0.58 16.92 -0.46
CA SER A 224 -0.32 18.02 0.48
C SER A 224 -0.53 17.66 1.96
N ARG A 225 -1.26 16.56 2.23
CA ARG A 225 -1.51 16.05 3.59
C ARG A 225 -0.44 15.07 4.05
N VAL A 226 0.48 14.67 3.17
CA VAL A 226 1.59 13.79 3.51
C VAL A 226 2.67 14.61 4.22
N LYS A 227 2.91 14.33 5.50
CA LYS A 227 3.99 15.00 6.24
C LYS A 227 5.36 14.65 5.63
N PRO A 228 6.31 15.60 5.56
CA PRO A 228 7.68 15.34 5.14
C PRO A 228 8.35 14.15 5.86
N VAL A 229 8.09 13.99 7.15
CA VAL A 229 8.64 12.89 7.96
C VAL A 229 8.15 11.52 7.48
N TRP A 230 6.90 11.41 7.00
CA TRP A 230 6.38 10.14 6.50
C TRP A 230 7.06 9.73 5.20
N LEU A 231 7.24 10.68 4.28
CA LEU A 231 7.96 10.43 3.03
C LEU A 231 9.44 10.10 3.28
N ARG A 232 10.09 10.83 4.18
CA ARG A 232 11.48 10.56 4.58
C ARG A 232 11.62 9.14 5.14
N ARG A 233 10.70 8.72 6.00
CA ARG A 233 10.68 7.34 6.53
C ARG A 233 10.46 6.28 5.47
N VAL A 234 9.64 6.55 4.44
CA VAL A 234 9.52 5.64 3.29
C VAL A 234 10.87 5.50 2.56
N ILE A 235 11.56 6.61 2.31
CA ILE A 235 12.87 6.59 1.62
C ILE A 235 13.94 5.89 2.48
N GLU A 236 14.03 6.22 3.75
CA GLU A 236 14.96 5.58 4.71
C GLU A 236 14.66 4.08 4.92
N ALA A 237 13.43 3.64 4.65
CA ALA A 237 13.07 2.24 4.68
C ALA A 237 13.51 1.46 3.44
N GLN A 238 13.95 2.12 2.36
CA GLN A 238 14.53 1.45 1.19
C GLN A 238 15.86 0.76 1.58
N SER A 239 16.09 -0.45 1.10
CA SER A 239 17.36 -1.15 1.33
C SER A 239 18.47 -0.56 0.47
N GLU A 240 19.71 -0.90 0.79
CA GLU A 240 20.87 -0.59 -0.06
C GLU A 240 20.75 -1.19 -1.48
N ALA A 241 20.04 -2.32 -1.62
CA ALA A 241 19.75 -2.92 -2.92
C ALA A 241 18.64 -2.18 -3.70
N GLY A 242 17.98 -1.20 -3.08
CA GLY A 242 16.91 -0.40 -3.69
C GLY A 242 15.49 -0.94 -3.46
N GLY A 243 15.32 -2.08 -2.79
CA GLY A 243 14.01 -2.68 -2.55
C GLY A 243 13.36 -2.24 -1.23
N TRP A 244 12.05 -2.48 -1.10
CA TRP A 244 11.33 -2.31 0.17
C TRP A 244 10.85 -3.65 0.71
N SER A 245 10.76 -3.73 2.04
CA SER A 245 10.35 -4.94 2.74
C SER A 245 9.02 -4.74 3.47
N ASN A 246 8.32 -5.84 3.74
CA ASN A 246 7.19 -5.86 4.67
C ASN A 246 7.62 -5.97 6.15
N PHE A 247 8.90 -5.70 6.44
CA PHE A 247 9.54 -5.79 7.74
C PHE A 247 10.42 -4.56 7.99
N GLN A 248 10.24 -3.92 9.14
CA GLN A 248 11.11 -2.85 9.61
C GLN A 248 12.07 -3.41 10.67
N PRO A 249 13.36 -3.63 10.35
CA PRO A 249 14.33 -4.03 11.35
C PRO A 249 14.53 -2.91 12.38
N LEU A 250 14.61 -3.27 13.67
CA LEU A 250 14.85 -2.32 14.77
C LEU A 250 16.15 -2.64 15.52
N LEU A 251 16.36 -3.91 15.85
CA LEU A 251 17.54 -4.38 16.58
C LEU A 251 18.17 -5.56 15.84
N PRO A 252 19.43 -5.46 15.39
CA PRO A 252 20.11 -6.58 14.74
C PRO A 252 20.35 -7.72 15.73
N LEU A 253 20.27 -8.95 15.23
CA LEU A 253 20.53 -10.20 15.94
C LEU A 253 21.53 -11.04 15.14
N SER A 254 21.95 -12.19 15.68
CA SER A 254 22.88 -13.09 14.99
C SER A 254 22.30 -13.63 13.67
N GLY A 255 23.18 -13.96 12.72
CA GLY A 255 22.80 -14.61 11.47
C GLY A 255 21.94 -13.77 10.53
N GLN A 256 22.13 -12.44 10.49
CA GLN A 256 21.34 -11.48 9.68
C GLN A 256 19.86 -11.35 10.10
N GLN A 257 19.48 -11.91 11.25
CA GLN A 257 18.15 -11.69 11.79
C GLN A 257 18.06 -10.33 12.45
N SER A 258 16.85 -9.82 12.62
CA SER A 258 16.59 -8.64 13.45
C SER A 258 15.28 -8.83 14.19
N LEU A 259 15.20 -8.28 15.40
CA LEU A 259 13.92 -7.97 16.02
C LEU A 259 13.38 -6.72 15.35
N GLY A 260 12.11 -6.73 14.95
CA GLY A 260 11.53 -5.58 14.26
C GLY A 260 10.02 -5.66 14.06
N PHE A 261 9.47 -4.65 13.40
CA PHE A 261 8.04 -4.60 13.14
C PHE A 261 7.63 -5.44 11.93
N THR A 262 6.56 -6.19 12.11
CA THR A 262 5.86 -6.94 11.08
C THR A 262 4.48 -6.32 10.83
N GLN A 263 3.79 -6.78 9.79
CA GLN A 263 2.39 -6.41 9.53
C GLN A 263 1.47 -6.71 10.73
N ARG A 264 1.82 -7.68 11.60
CA ARG A 264 1.00 -8.12 12.74
C ARG A 264 1.51 -7.67 14.11
N GLY A 265 2.64 -6.95 14.19
CA GLY A 265 3.22 -6.54 15.47
C GLY A 265 4.74 -6.55 15.44
N VAL A 266 5.36 -7.29 16.36
CA VAL A 266 6.82 -7.46 16.47
C VAL A 266 7.20 -8.90 16.13
N GLY A 267 8.36 -9.12 15.53
CA GLY A 267 8.87 -10.46 15.25
C GLY A 267 10.36 -10.48 14.93
N ILE A 268 10.93 -11.67 14.93
CA ILE A 268 12.34 -11.92 14.60
C ILE A 268 12.41 -12.56 13.22
N ARG A 269 13.04 -11.88 12.26
CA ARG A 269 13.25 -12.41 10.90
C ARG A 269 14.35 -11.66 10.18
N LYS A 270 14.82 -12.24 9.06
CA LYS A 270 15.67 -11.53 8.10
C LYS A 270 14.84 -10.52 7.33
N ARG A 271 15.40 -9.34 7.07
CA ARG A 271 14.82 -8.41 6.11
C ARG A 271 14.86 -9.05 4.72
N ARG A 272 13.74 -8.98 4.00
CA ARG A 272 13.64 -9.40 2.60
C ARG A 272 12.79 -8.41 1.85
N ASP A 273 13.37 -7.81 0.83
CA ASP A 273 12.61 -6.93 -0.05
C ASP A 273 11.66 -7.75 -0.92
N THR A 274 10.50 -7.19 -1.24
CA THR A 274 9.42 -7.90 -1.94
C THR A 274 8.92 -7.07 -3.11
N PHE A 275 8.43 -7.75 -4.16
CA PHE A 275 7.79 -7.06 -5.28
C PHE A 275 6.65 -6.15 -4.80
N HIS A 276 5.83 -6.67 -3.87
CA HIS A 276 4.69 -5.97 -3.29
C HIS A 276 5.04 -4.61 -2.67
N ALA A 277 6.05 -4.56 -1.80
CA ALA A 277 6.45 -3.30 -1.17
C ALA A 277 7.27 -2.43 -2.13
N THR A 278 8.14 -3.02 -2.95
CA THR A 278 8.98 -2.25 -3.88
C THR A 278 8.16 -1.52 -4.94
N VAL A 279 7.14 -2.16 -5.53
CA VAL A 279 6.33 -1.50 -6.57
C VAL A 279 5.49 -0.35 -6.01
N GLN A 280 5.06 -0.43 -4.74
CA GLN A 280 4.40 0.69 -4.06
C GLN A 280 5.36 1.86 -3.84
N GLY A 281 6.61 1.57 -3.43
CA GLY A 281 7.66 2.58 -3.30
C GLY A 281 7.98 3.26 -4.64
N VAL A 282 8.16 2.47 -5.70
CA VAL A 282 8.42 2.97 -7.06
C VAL A 282 7.26 3.83 -7.57
N LEU A 283 6.01 3.42 -7.38
CA LEU A 283 4.86 4.25 -7.77
C LEU A 283 4.79 5.55 -6.97
N THR A 284 5.04 5.48 -5.66
CA THR A 284 5.08 6.66 -4.78
C THR A 284 6.10 7.67 -5.29
N MET A 285 7.33 7.23 -5.58
CA MET A 285 8.38 8.13 -6.06
C MET A 285 8.11 8.63 -7.49
N SER A 286 7.49 7.81 -8.35
CA SER A 286 7.09 8.23 -9.71
C SER A 286 6.05 9.35 -9.68
N LEU A 287 5.03 9.25 -8.81
CA LEU A 287 4.01 10.30 -8.68
C LEU A 287 4.61 11.60 -8.15
N LEU A 288 5.55 11.50 -7.21
CA LEU A 288 6.23 12.67 -6.62
C LEU A 288 7.27 13.30 -7.55
N SER A 289 7.84 12.56 -8.51
CA SER A 289 8.82 13.12 -9.45
C SER A 289 8.19 14.05 -10.49
N GLU A 290 6.93 13.80 -10.85
CA GLU A 290 6.16 14.59 -11.84
C GLU A 290 5.37 15.74 -11.22
N SER A 291 5.12 15.71 -9.91
CA SER A 291 4.35 16.75 -9.21
C SER A 291 5.18 18.04 -9.08
N ASN A 292 4.78 19.10 -9.80
CA ASN A 292 5.31 20.46 -9.67
C ASN A 292 4.42 21.30 -8.74
#